data_AF-A0A4R0GPZ6-F1
#
_entry.id   AF-A0A4R0GPZ6-F1
#
_cell.length_a   1.000
_cell.length_b   1.000
_cell.length_c   1.000
_cell.angle_alpha   90.00
_cell.angle_beta   90.00
_cell.angle_gamma   90.00
#
_symmetry.space_group_name_H-M   'P 1'
#
loop_
_entity.id
_entity.type
_entity.pdbx_description
1 polymer ?
#
loop_
_entity_poly.entity_id
_entity_poly.type
_entity_poly.pdbx_seq_one_letter_code
_entity_poly.pdbx_strand_id
1 'polypeptide(L)' 'MTVHGEYTGVVRNHPALSGMPAAPVANVTTANADGTYGTEEAALINELKTKVNALLASLRAAGVLDE' A
#
# COMPACT_ATOMS: atom_id res chain seq x y z
N MET A 1 42.41 14.89 -21.05
CA MET A 1 41.66 15.73 -20.10
C MET A 1 40.53 14.87 -19.56
N THR A 2 40.80 14.16 -18.46
CA THR A 2 39.85 13.23 -17.86
C THR A 2 39.12 13.96 -16.75
N VAL A 3 37.82 14.21 -16.96
CA VAL A 3 36.98 14.83 -15.94
C VAL A 3 36.38 13.70 -15.12
N HIS A 4 36.96 13.41 -13.96
CA HIS A 4 36.33 12.58 -12.95
C HIS A 4 35.26 13.44 -12.27
N GLY A 5 34.03 13.40 -12.80
CA GLY A 5 32.88 13.99 -12.15
C GLY A 5 32.51 13.17 -10.92
N GLU A 6 32.79 13.71 -9.73
CA GLU A 6 32.23 13.19 -8.49
C GLU A 6 30.71 13.21 -8.59
N TYR A 7 30.09 12.04 -8.57
CA TYR A 7 28.65 11.91 -8.35
C TYR A 7 28.38 12.26 -6.88
N THR A 8 28.26 13.56 -6.59
CA THR A 8 27.60 14.01 -5.36
C THR A 8 26.10 13.75 -5.56
N GLY A 9 25.70 12.50 -5.33
CA GLY A 9 24.30 12.12 -5.23
C GLY A 9 23.69 12.88 -4.07
N VAL A 10 23.19 14.09 -4.33
CA VAL A 10 22.25 14.75 -3.44
C VAL A 10 21.09 13.77 -3.34
N VAL A 11 20.99 13.08 -2.20
CA VAL A 11 19.75 12.44 -1.79
C VAL A 11 18.77 13.60 -1.75
N ARG A 12 18.03 13.79 -2.86
CA ARG A 12 16.94 14.75 -2.89
C ARG A 12 16.03 14.22 -1.83
N ASN A 13 16.03 14.89 -0.68
CA ASN A 13 15.05 14.68 0.36
C ASN A 13 13.73 14.94 -0.36
N HIS A 14 13.09 13.87 -0.85
CA HIS A 14 11.73 13.96 -1.32
C HIS A 14 11.01 14.63 -0.16
N PRO A 15 10.38 15.79 -0.36
CA PRO A 15 9.59 16.37 0.71
C PRO A 15 8.70 15.21 1.16
N ALA A 16 8.82 14.83 2.43
CA ALA A 16 7.78 14.05 3.05
C ALA A 16 6.49 14.74 2.63
N LEU A 17 5.48 13.99 2.22
CA LEU A 17 4.13 14.49 1.94
C LEU A 17 3.48 15.03 3.25
N SER A 18 4.26 15.67 4.10
CA SER A 18 3.92 16.42 5.29
C SER A 18 3.07 17.59 4.86
N GLY A 19 1.77 17.38 4.86
CA GLY A 19 0.77 18.41 4.55
C GLY A 19 -0.37 17.94 3.67
N MET A 20 -0.27 16.79 3.00
CA MET A 20 -1.47 16.16 2.44
C MET A 20 -2.13 15.35 3.56
N PRO A 21 -3.37 15.68 3.97
CA PRO A 21 -4.09 14.81 4.88
C PRO A 21 -4.14 13.43 4.24
N ALA A 22 -3.72 12.38 4.96
CA ALA A 22 -3.77 11.05 4.40
C ALA A 22 -5.24 10.77 4.11
N ALA A 23 -5.56 10.46 2.85
CA ALA A 23 -6.92 10.12 2.51
C ALA A 23 -7.27 8.83 3.28
N PRO A 24 -8.44 8.76 3.95
CA PRO A 24 -8.82 7.57 4.69
C PRO A 24 -8.83 6.38 3.74
N VAL A 25 -7.99 5.39 4.05
CA VAL A 25 -7.88 4.18 3.24
C VAL A 25 -8.91 3.20 3.78
N ALA A 26 -9.96 2.92 3.02
CA ALA A 26 -11.03 2.01 3.44
C ALA A 26 -10.60 0.54 3.38
N ASN A 27 -11.26 -0.32 4.17
CA ASN A 27 -11.13 -1.76 4.03
C ASN A 27 -11.70 -2.25 2.70
N VAL A 28 -11.14 -3.34 2.18
CA VAL A 28 -11.67 -4.01 0.98
C VAL A 28 -12.90 -4.83 1.39
N THR A 29 -14.10 -4.30 1.12
CA THR A 29 -15.38 -4.90 1.52
C THR A 29 -16.09 -5.64 0.39
N THR A 30 -15.98 -5.17 -0.85
CA THR A 30 -16.79 -5.62 -2.00
C THR A 30 -16.21 -6.81 -2.78
N ALA A 31 -15.03 -7.32 -2.42
CA ALA A 31 -14.45 -8.49 -3.09
C ALA A 31 -15.03 -9.83 -2.55
N ASN A 32 -16.35 -9.99 -2.49
CA ASN A 32 -16.96 -11.31 -2.32
C ASN A 32 -17.09 -11.94 -3.71
N ALA A 33 -16.17 -12.87 -4.00
CA ALA A 33 -16.04 -13.49 -5.31
C ALA A 33 -17.04 -14.62 -5.59
N ASP A 34 -17.76 -15.07 -4.56
CA ASP A 34 -18.60 -16.27 -4.57
C ASP A 34 -19.73 -16.26 -5.63
N GLY A 35 -20.11 -15.09 -6.14
CA GLY A 35 -21.12 -14.94 -7.20
C GLY A 35 -20.56 -14.64 -8.60
N THR A 36 -19.23 -14.51 -8.74
CA THR A 36 -18.55 -14.11 -9.99
C THR A 36 -17.57 -15.16 -10.48
N TYR A 37 -16.92 -15.90 -9.57
CA TYR A 37 -15.85 -16.85 -9.89
C TYR A 37 -16.19 -18.26 -9.41
N GLY A 38 -15.49 -19.27 -9.93
CA GLY A 38 -15.62 -20.65 -9.44
C GLY A 38 -15.14 -20.79 -7.99
N THR A 39 -15.52 -21.88 -7.33
CA THR A 39 -15.31 -22.08 -5.89
C THR A 39 -13.85 -21.91 -5.44
N GLU A 40 -12.89 -22.42 -6.23
CA GLU A 40 -11.46 -22.33 -5.90
C GLU A 40 -10.92 -20.90 -6.03
N GLU A 41 -11.32 -20.20 -7.09
CA GLU A 41 -10.92 -18.81 -7.35
C GLU A 41 -11.54 -17.87 -6.32
N ALA A 42 -12.80 -18.11 -5.94
CA ALA A 42 -13.49 -17.36 -4.91
C ALA A 42 -12.81 -17.50 -3.55
N ALA A 43 -12.37 -18.71 -3.18
CA ALA A 43 -11.61 -18.95 -1.95
C ALA A 43 -10.30 -18.15 -1.94
N LEU A 44 -9.56 -18.16 -3.05
CA LEU A 44 -8.29 -17.42 -3.19
C LEU A 44 -8.49 -15.91 -3.06
N ILE A 45 -9.55 -15.36 -3.68
CA ILE A 45 -9.88 -13.93 -3.60
C ILE A 45 -10.29 -13.54 -2.17
N ASN A 46 -11.09 -14.37 -1.51
CA ASN A 46 -11.50 -14.14 -0.13
C ASN A 46 -10.30 -14.19 0.85
N GLU A 47 -9.36 -15.12 0.62
CA GLU A 47 -8.12 -15.18 1.39
C GLU A 47 -7.24 -13.93 1.17
N LEU A 48 -7.08 -13.49 -0.08
CA LEU A 48 -6.31 -12.28 -0.40
C LEU A 48 -6.94 -11.04 0.24
N LYS A 49 -8.27 -10.89 0.16
CA LYS A 49 -9.03 -9.82 0.83
C LYS A 49 -8.74 -9.80 2.34
N THR A 50 -8.72 -10.98 2.97
CA THR A 50 -8.43 -11.11 4.40
C THR A 50 -7.01 -10.63 4.72
N LYS A 51 -6.01 -11.07 3.95
CA LYS A 51 -4.61 -10.68 4.13
C LYS A 51 -4.39 -9.18 3.92
N VAL A 52 -5.02 -8.59 2.90
CA VAL A 52 -4.94 -7.15 2.64
C VAL A 52 -5.55 -6.34 3.78
N ASN A 53 -6.73 -6.72 4.28
CA ASN A 53 -7.35 -6.02 5.40
C ASN A 53 -6.52 -6.15 6.69
N ALA A 54 -5.87 -7.29 6.92
CA ALA A 54 -4.94 -7.45 8.04
C ALA A 54 -3.72 -6.51 7.90
N LEU A 55 -3.13 -6.40 6.71
CA LEU A 55 -2.05 -5.46 6.44
C LEU A 55 -2.48 -4.01 6.66
N LEU A 56 -3.66 -3.61 6.17
CA LEU A 56 -4.20 -2.26 6.38
C LEU A 56 -4.37 -1.96 7.87
N ALA A 57 -4.84 -2.93 8.67
CA ALA A 57 -4.93 -2.78 10.11
C ALA A 57 -3.54 -2.60 10.77
N SER A 58 -2.53 -3.37 10.35
CA SER A 58 -1.16 -3.19 10.85
C SER A 58 -0.58 -1.82 10.50
N LEU A 59 -0.87 -1.30 9.31
CA LEU A 59 -0.40 0.03 8.88
C LEU A 59 -1.07 1.17 9.65
N ARG A 60 -2.38 1.05 9.97
CA ARG A 60 -3.07 1.99 10.87
C ARG A 60 -2.50 1.93 12.29
N ALA A 61 -2.29 0.72 12.81
CA ALA A 61 -1.67 0.54 14.13
C ALA A 61 -0.25 1.11 14.21
N ALA A 62 0.49 1.14 13.09
CA ALA A 62 1.80 1.76 12.98
C ALA A 62 1.75 3.29 12.75
N GLY A 63 0.57 3.89 12.62
CA GLY A 63 0.39 5.31 12.32
C GLY A 63 0.82 5.73 10.91
N VAL A 64 0.94 4.77 9.99
CA VAL A 64 1.31 5.01 8.58
C VAL A 64 0.08 5.42 7.77
N LEU A 65 -1.10 4.89 8.11
CA LEU A 65 -2.38 5.21 7.50
C LEU A 65 -3.30 5.84 8.54
N ASP A 66 -4.13 6.78 8.07
CA ASP A 66 -5.23 7.36 8.85
C ASP A 66 -6.42 6.38 8.93
N GLU A 67 -7.24 6.55 9.98
CA GLU A 67 -8.47 5.78 10.23
C GLU A 67 -9.61 6.13 9.24
#